data_AF-A0A938S617-F1
#
_entry.id   AF-A0A938S617-F1
#
_cell.length_a   1.000
_cell.length_b   1.000
_cell.length_c   1.000
_cell.angle_alpha   90.00
_cell.angle_beta   90.00
_cell.angle_gamma   90.00
#
_symmetry.space_group_name_H-M   'P 1'
#
loop_
_entity.id
_entity.type
_entity.pdbx_description
1 polymer ?
#
loop_
_entity_poly.entity_id
_entity_poly.type
_entity_poly.pdbx_seq_one_letter_code
_entity_poly.pdbx_strand_id
1 'polypeptide(L)' 'MGNEGYATGCSHCGGQDFAVRVRIGQTAEVGHIGLSYKDGLLLVGTEPLRVDVCTACGTIRRLYVENVDHRWVTR' A
#
# COMPACT_ATOMS: atom_id res chain seq x y z
N MET A 1 27.14 -16.63 -10.11
CA MET A 1 25.85 -16.06 -10.55
C MET A 1 25.01 -15.81 -9.30
N GLY A 2 24.71 -14.55 -8.98
CA GLY A 2 23.99 -14.18 -7.76
C GLY A 2 22.51 -14.54 -7.84
N ASN A 3 22.04 -15.35 -6.89
CA ASN A 3 20.62 -15.46 -6.60
C ASN A 3 20.26 -14.31 -5.65
N GLU A 4 19.83 -13.18 -6.22
CA GLU A 4 19.17 -12.13 -5.46
C GLU A 4 17.83 -12.71 -4.99
N GLY A 5 17.82 -13.17 -3.75
CA GLY A 5 16.68 -13.83 -3.11
C GLY A 5 15.49 -12.88 -3.01
N TYR A 6 14.57 -12.97 -3.98
CA TYR A 6 13.20 -12.59 -3.74
C TYR A 6 12.67 -13.54 -2.65
N ALA A 7 12.59 -13.05 -1.41
CA ALA A 7 11.94 -13.79 -0.33
C ALA A 7 10.51 -14.11 -0.79
N THR A 8 10.25 -15.39 -1.08
CA THR A 8 8.94 -15.86 -1.54
C THR A 8 7.89 -15.79 -0.42
N GLY A 9 8.34 -15.74 0.84
CA GLY A 9 7.49 -15.62 2.02
C GLY A 9 7.62 -14.29 2.76
N CYS A 10 6.93 -14.20 3.90
CA CYS A 10 6.99 -13.08 4.81
C CYS A 10 8.41 -12.88 5.32
N SER A 11 8.94 -11.65 5.20
CA SER A 11 10.28 -11.29 5.65
C SER A 11 10.49 -11.42 7.16
N HIS A 12 9.40 -11.51 7.94
CA HIS A 12 9.45 -11.64 9.39
C HIS A 12 9.30 -13.09 9.87
N CYS A 13 8.23 -13.79 9.46
CA CYS A 13 7.94 -15.15 9.97
C CYS A 13 8.15 -16.28 8.95
N GLY A 14 8.48 -15.96 7.69
CA GLY A 14 8.60 -16.95 6.61
C GLY A 14 7.27 -17.49 6.07
N GLY A 15 6.13 -17.09 6.64
CA GLY A 15 4.79 -17.51 6.22
C GLY A 15 4.48 -17.14 4.76
N GLN A 16 3.65 -17.96 4.11
CA GLN A 16 3.34 -17.83 2.68
C GLN A 16 1.96 -17.21 2.41
N ASP A 17 1.10 -17.16 3.44
CA ASP A 17 -0.26 -16.67 3.31
C ASP A 17 -0.37 -15.16 3.58
N PHE A 18 -1.02 -14.47 2.65
CA PHE A 18 -1.25 -13.03 2.71
C PHE A 18 -2.70 -12.69 2.37
N ALA A 19 -3.30 -11.79 3.15
CA ALA A 19 -4.48 -11.07 2.72
C ALA A 19 -3.99 -9.90 1.84
N VAL A 20 -4.33 -9.95 0.55
CA VAL A 20 -3.83 -9.01 -0.47
C VAL A 20 -4.85 -7.93 -0.79
N ARG A 21 -4.37 -6.76 -1.25
CA ARG A 21 -5.21 -5.61 -1.67
C ARG A 21 -6.17 -5.13 -0.57
N VAL A 22 -5.80 -5.28 0.70
CA VAL A 22 -6.61 -4.82 1.83
C VAL A 22 -6.69 -3.30 1.80
N ARG A 23 -7.90 -2.75 1.97
CA ARG A 23 -8.12 -1.31 2.04
C ARG A 23 -7.74 -0.79 3.42
N ILE A 24 -6.99 0.31 3.47
CA ILE A 24 -6.80 1.07 4.71
C ILE A 24 -7.94 2.09 4.78
N GLY A 25 -8.75 2.01 5.84
CA GLY A 25 -9.84 2.94 6.11
C GLY A 25 -9.71 3.58 7.48
N GLN A 26 -10.36 4.71 7.67
CA GLN A 26 -10.61 5.30 8.99
C GLN A 26 -11.93 4.74 9.53
N THR A 27 -11.95 4.36 10.81
CA THR A 27 -13.16 3.80 11.45
C THR A 27 -14.07 4.87 12.04
N ALA A 28 -13.53 6.05 12.37
CA ALA A 28 -14.25 7.14 13.04
C ALA A 28 -14.43 8.41 12.17
N GLU A 29 -13.76 8.49 11.03
CA GLU A 29 -13.77 9.64 10.13
C GLU A 29 -14.11 9.16 8.71
N VAL A 30 -14.84 9.98 7.95
CA VAL A 30 -15.11 9.69 6.54
C VAL A 30 -13.91 10.16 5.73
N GLY A 31 -13.13 9.21 5.20
CA GLY A 31 -11.96 9.52 4.40
C GLY A 31 -11.18 8.29 3.96
N HIS A 32 -10.32 8.47 2.96
CA HIS A 32 -9.33 7.47 2.55
C HIS A 32 -7.96 7.85 3.10
N ILE A 33 -7.28 6.89 3.72
CA ILE A 33 -5.85 7.03 3.98
C ILE A 33 -5.14 6.74 2.65
N GLY A 34 -4.45 7.76 2.12
CA GLY A 34 -3.97 7.74 0.75
C GLY A 34 -2.86 8.73 0.46
N LEU A 35 -2.30 8.65 -0.75
CA LEU A 35 -1.32 9.60 -1.25
C LEU A 35 -2.05 10.77 -1.92
N SER A 36 -1.63 12.00 -1.61
CA SER A 36 -2.20 13.19 -2.23
C SER A 36 -1.65 13.41 -3.63
N TYR A 37 -2.53 13.75 -4.56
CA TYR A 37 -2.15 14.19 -5.90
C TYR A 37 -2.92 15.44 -6.30
N LYS A 38 -2.37 16.19 -7.25
CA LYS A 38 -3.07 17.36 -7.80
C LYS A 38 -3.93 16.95 -9.00
N ASP A 39 -5.18 17.37 -9.00
CA ASP A 39 -6.12 17.24 -10.11
C ASP A 39 -6.43 18.64 -10.67
N GLY A 40 -5.85 19.00 -11.82
CA GLY A 40 -5.93 20.37 -12.32
C GLY A 40 -5.19 21.42 -11.46
N LEU A 41 -5.58 22.69 -11.53
CA LEU A 41 -4.82 23.81 -10.94
C LEU A 41 -5.03 23.98 -9.43
N LEU A 42 -6.22 23.63 -8.92
CA LEU A 42 -6.66 23.94 -7.54
C LEU A 42 -7.20 22.74 -6.75
N LEU A 43 -7.45 21.59 -7.39
CA LEU A 43 -7.99 20.41 -6.69
C LEU A 43 -6.86 19.50 -6.24
N VAL A 44 -7.02 18.92 -5.05
CA VAL A 44 -6.17 17.87 -4.52
C VAL A 44 -7.04 16.66 -4.28
N GLY A 45 -6.69 15.56 -4.94
CA GLY A 45 -7.29 14.25 -4.71
C GLY A 45 -6.43 13.41 -3.76
N THR A 46 -7.01 12.30 -3.34
CA THR A 46 -6.33 11.29 -2.52
C THR A 46 -6.49 9.94 -3.18
N GLU A 47 -5.38 9.32 -3.57
CA GLU A 47 -5.36 7.95 -4.09
C GLU A 47 -5.26 6.98 -2.91
N PRO A 48 -6.25 6.09 -2.68
CA PRO A 48 -6.28 5.22 -1.51
C PRO A 48 -5.12 4.22 -1.48
N LEU A 49 -4.57 3.99 -0.29
CA LEU A 49 -3.57 2.95 -0.10
C LEU A 49 -4.20 1.55 -0.04
N ARG A 50 -3.42 0.57 -0.51
CA ARG A 50 -3.64 -0.87 -0.41
C ARG A 50 -2.48 -1.51 0.30
N VAL A 51 -2.76 -2.55 1.08
CA VAL A 51 -1.75 -3.37 1.73
C VAL A 51 -1.91 -4.84 1.45
N ASP A 52 -0.78 -5.53 1.43
CA ASP A 52 -0.74 -6.97 1.59
C ASP A 52 -0.18 -7.28 2.98
N VAL A 53 -0.95 -8.01 3.79
CA VAL A 53 -0.61 -8.36 5.17
C VAL A 53 -0.45 -9.86 5.34
N CYS A 54 0.64 -10.29 5.97
CA CYS A 54 0.83 -11.70 6.33
C CYS A 54 -0.22 -12.10 7.36
N THR A 55 -1.02 -13.13 7.06
CA THR A 55 -2.09 -13.57 7.96
C THR A 55 -1.57 -14.32 9.18
N ALA A 56 -0.32 -14.81 9.14
CA ALA A 56 0.31 -15.52 10.25
C ALA A 56 0.88 -14.59 11.33
N CYS A 57 1.49 -13.45 10.96
CA CYS A 57 2.16 -12.56 11.92
C CYS A 57 1.86 -11.06 11.76
N GLY A 58 0.98 -10.67 10.84
CA GLY A 58 0.57 -9.27 10.67
C GLY A 58 1.57 -8.36 9.94
N THR A 59 2.72 -8.89 9.50
CA THR A 59 3.72 -8.08 8.78
C THR A 59 3.17 -7.59 7.44
N ILE A 60 3.32 -6.30 7.16
CA ILE A 60 3.01 -5.69 5.87
C ILE A 60 4.13 -6.02 4.88
N ARG A 61 3.78 -6.68 3.77
CA ARG A 61 4.72 -6.99 2.69
C ARG A 61 4.83 -5.86 1.68
N ARG A 62 3.68 -5.25 1.35
CA ARG A 62 3.58 -4.16 0.36
C ARG A 62 2.56 -3.14 0.84
N LEU A 63 2.90 -1.87 0.62
CA LEU A 63 2.00 -0.72 0.74
C LEU A 63 2.08 0.05 -0.58
N TYR A 64 0.95 0.20 -1.28
CA TYR A 64 0.93 0.73 -2.64
C TYR A 64 -0.40 1.41 -2.98
N VAL A 65 -0.41 2.13 -4.09
CA VAL A 65 -1.61 2.70 -4.74
C VAL A 65 -1.98 1.86 -5.97
N GLU A 66 -3.25 1.86 -6.38
CA GLU A 66 -3.69 1.11 -7.56
C GLU A 66 -3.49 1.92 -8.84
N ASN A 67 -3.83 3.22 -8.81
CA ASN A 67 -3.50 4.13 -9.88
C ASN A 67 -2.19 4.86 -9.58
N VAL A 68 -1.22 4.75 -10.50
CA VAL A 68 0.10 5.38 -10.36
C VAL A 68 0.24 6.66 -11.19
N ASP A 69 -0.67 6.89 -12.13
CA ASP A 69 -0.59 7.99 -13.10
C ASP A 69 -1.20 9.27 -12.50
N HIS A 70 -0.50 9.80 -11.51
CA HIS A 70 -0.88 11.00 -10.80
C HIS A 70 0.27 11.98 -10.69
N ARG A 71 -0.08 13.27 -10.71
CA ARG A 71 0.86 14.33 -10.32
C ARG A 71 0.94 14.40 -8.80
N TRP A 72 1.78 13.55 -8.22
CA TRP A 72 1.98 13.42 -6.78
C TRP A 72 2.37 14.73 -6.11
N VAL A 73 1.84 14.95 -4.90
CA VAL A 73 2.27 16.06 -4.05
C VAL A 73 3.50 15.63 -3.26
N THR A 74 4.65 16.19 -3.59
CA THR A 74 5.88 16.11 -2.79
C THR A 74 6.00 17.38 -1.95
N ARG A 75 6.32 17.24 -0.66
CA ARG A 75 6.61 18.36 0.24
C ARG A 75 8.07 18.33 0.67
#